data_AF-A0A1E7DSK3-F1
#
_entry.id   AF-A0A1E7DSK3-F1
#
_cell.length_a   1.000
_cell.length_b   1.000
_cell.length_c   1.000
_cell.angle_alpha   90.00
_cell.angle_beta   90.00
_cell.angle_gamma   90.00
#
_symmetry.space_group_name_H-M   'P 1'
#
loop_
_entity.id
_entity.type
_entity.pdbx_description
1 polymer ?
#
loop_
_entity_poly.entity_id
_entity_poly.type
_entity_poly.pdbx_seq_one_letter_code
_entity_poly.pdbx_strand_id
1 'polypeptide(L)'
;MEQVSGIRDYDKIEKNSVVRGASMNKVFIIDGENFSNFKGFCKEFSNVILSGKYEWNESLDAFNDILCGGFGDIEFGEEYTIIWRNSVKSKRDLGYRENFIKLNEILKNCHPTNKESVIQEIRDAKMNKGSTIFDWIEEIIFDNENITLIIE
;
A
#
# COMPACT_ATOMS: atom_id res chain seq x y z
N MET A 1 -72.42 9.93 26.10
CA MET A 1 -71.48 10.91 26.68
C MET A 1 -70.13 10.23 26.72
N GLU A 2 -69.44 10.27 25.57
CA GLU A 2 -68.24 11.11 25.26
C GLU A 2 -66.99 10.22 25.46
N GLN A 3 -66.32 9.65 24.44
CA GLN A 3 -65.59 10.20 23.28
C GLN A 3 -64.50 11.25 23.59
N VAL A 4 -63.25 10.76 23.54
CA VAL A 4 -62.02 11.29 22.91
C VAL A 4 -61.46 12.66 23.34
N SER A 5 -60.26 12.65 23.91
CA SER A 5 -59.05 13.41 23.51
C SER A 5 -57.86 12.89 24.36
N GLY A 6 -56.59 12.85 23.97
CA GLY A 6 -55.88 13.31 22.80
C GLY A 6 -54.37 13.34 23.12
N ILE A 7 -53.58 12.83 22.18
CA ILE A 7 -52.22 13.28 21.81
C ILE A 7 -51.00 12.69 22.59
N ARG A 8 -50.07 12.22 21.74
CA ARG A 8 -48.72 11.68 21.97
C ARG A 8 -47.75 12.79 22.32
N ASP A 9 -46.77 12.50 23.18
CA ASP A 9 -45.46 13.14 23.11
C ASP A 9 -44.38 12.09 22.86
N TYR A 10 -43.86 12.15 21.63
CA TYR A 10 -42.55 11.67 21.23
C TYR A 10 -41.51 12.54 21.95
N ASP A 11 -40.53 11.92 22.61
CA ASP A 11 -39.15 12.41 22.78
C ASP A 11 -38.50 11.85 24.05
N LYS A 12 -37.83 10.69 23.93
CA LYS A 12 -36.53 10.45 24.58
C LYS A 12 -35.67 9.61 23.63
N ILE A 13 -35.04 10.34 22.72
CA ILE A 13 -33.98 9.89 21.83
C ILE A 13 -32.64 9.81 22.62
N GLU A 14 -31.82 8.84 22.21
CA GLU A 14 -30.36 8.73 22.37
C GLU A 14 -29.75 8.44 23.75
N LYS A 15 -29.23 7.21 23.88
CA LYS A 15 -27.77 7.02 23.78
C LYS A 15 -27.44 5.85 22.89
N ASN A 16 -27.03 6.19 21.67
CA ASN A 16 -26.30 5.36 20.72
C ASN A 16 -25.26 4.50 21.43
N SER A 17 -25.53 3.21 21.56
CA SER A 17 -24.48 2.20 21.50
C SER A 17 -24.51 1.69 20.07
N VAL A 18 -23.88 2.45 19.16
CA VAL A 18 -23.50 1.90 17.86
C VAL A 18 -22.60 0.72 18.21
N VAL A 19 -23.16 -0.49 18.10
CA VAL A 19 -22.35 -1.67 17.85
C VAL A 19 -21.63 -1.31 16.56
N ARG A 20 -20.37 -0.85 16.66
CA ARG A 20 -19.49 -0.78 15.50
C ARG A 20 -19.49 -2.22 15.01
N GLY A 21 -20.28 -2.49 13.96
CA GLY A 21 -20.26 -3.78 13.30
C GLY A 21 -18.79 -4.07 13.05
N ALA A 22 -18.34 -5.27 13.43
CA ALA A 22 -16.99 -5.70 13.14
C ALA A 22 -16.76 -5.44 11.65
N SER A 23 -16.02 -4.38 11.32
CA SER A 23 -15.63 -4.09 9.96
C SER A 23 -14.80 -5.30 9.57
N MET A 24 -15.27 -6.07 8.59
CA MET A 24 -14.41 -7.08 8.00
C MET A 24 -13.22 -6.32 7.42
N ASN A 25 -12.08 -6.42 8.10
CA ASN A 25 -10.84 -5.79 7.70
C ASN A 25 -10.55 -6.28 6.26
N LYS A 26 -10.45 -5.35 5.30
CA LYS A 26 -10.30 -5.68 3.87
C LYS A 26 -9.00 -6.47 3.71
N VAL A 27 -9.05 -7.52 2.90
CA VAL A 27 -7.87 -8.35 2.62
C VAL A 27 -7.53 -8.25 1.15
N PHE A 28 -6.31 -7.80 0.87
CA PHE A 28 -5.75 -7.71 -0.46
C PHE A 28 -4.65 -8.75 -0.62
N ILE A 29 -4.65 -9.47 -1.73
CA ILE A 29 -3.66 -10.51 -2.01
C ILE A 29 -2.84 -10.09 -3.21
N ILE A 30 -1.55 -9.86 -2.98
CA ILE A 30 -0.56 -9.63 -4.03
C ILE A 30 0.18 -10.95 -4.25
N ASP A 31 0.08 -11.52 -5.45
CA ASP A 31 0.73 -12.78 -5.77
C ASP A 31 2.04 -12.55 -6.54
N GLY A 32 3.16 -12.98 -5.93
CA GLY A 32 4.50 -12.92 -6.50
C GLY A 32 4.68 -13.64 -7.83
N GLU A 33 3.78 -14.56 -8.20
CA GLU A 33 3.81 -15.23 -9.51
C GLU A 33 3.30 -14.33 -10.66
N ASN A 34 2.58 -13.24 -10.36
CA ASN A 34 1.97 -12.38 -11.38
C ASN A 34 2.92 -11.33 -11.97
N PHE A 35 4.16 -11.25 -11.50
CA PHE A 35 5.16 -10.29 -11.99
C PHE A 35 6.57 -10.90 -11.98
N SER A 36 7.53 -10.21 -12.60
CA SER A 36 8.94 -10.64 -12.61
C SER A 36 9.95 -9.49 -12.55
N ASN A 37 9.46 -8.28 -12.28
CA ASN A 37 10.19 -7.03 -12.22
C ASN A 37 9.34 -5.98 -11.48
N PHE A 38 9.90 -4.81 -11.21
CA PHE A 38 9.26 -3.79 -10.38
C PHE A 38 8.05 -3.16 -11.06
N LYS A 39 8.13 -2.88 -12.36
CA LYS A 39 6.99 -2.40 -13.14
C LYS A 39 5.80 -3.38 -13.10
N GLY A 40 6.07 -4.67 -13.21
CA GLY A 40 5.06 -5.71 -13.08
C GLY A 40 4.43 -5.73 -11.68
N PHE A 41 5.25 -5.57 -10.65
CA PHE A 41 4.75 -5.42 -9.27
C PHE A 41 3.85 -4.20 -9.11
N CYS A 42 4.23 -3.03 -9.60
CA CYS A 42 3.41 -1.82 -9.52
C CYS A 42 2.04 -2.00 -10.21
N LYS A 43 2.03 -2.71 -11.34
CA LYS A 43 0.79 -3.06 -12.04
C LYS A 43 -0.09 -4.01 -11.24
N GLU A 44 0.49 -5.07 -10.69
CA GLU A 44 -0.23 -6.02 -9.83
C GLU A 44 -0.81 -5.32 -8.61
N PHE A 45 0.02 -4.54 -7.90
CA PHE A 45 -0.41 -3.74 -6.76
C PHE A 45 -1.59 -2.82 -7.13
N SER A 46 -1.48 -2.09 -8.24
CA SER A 46 -2.53 -1.19 -8.71
C SER A 46 -3.84 -1.94 -9.04
N ASN A 47 -3.75 -3.13 -9.62
CA ASN A 47 -4.94 -3.93 -9.91
C ASN A 47 -5.63 -4.41 -8.64
N VAL A 48 -4.84 -4.87 -7.67
CA VAL A 48 -5.34 -5.48 -6.43
C VAL A 48 -5.88 -4.41 -5.47
N ILE A 49 -5.10 -3.36 -5.21
CA ILE A 49 -5.37 -2.35 -4.17
C ILE A 49 -6.17 -1.17 -4.74
N LEU A 50 -5.82 -0.72 -5.94
CA LEU A 50 -6.45 0.44 -6.58
C LEU A 50 -7.63 0.06 -7.48
N SER A 51 -7.98 -1.23 -7.52
CA SER A 51 -9.06 -1.80 -8.33
C SER A 51 -8.95 -1.45 -9.81
N GLY A 52 -7.71 -1.27 -10.29
CA GLY A 52 -7.39 -0.86 -11.66
C GLY A 52 -7.86 0.56 -12.05
N LYS A 53 -8.36 1.36 -11.09
CA LYS A 53 -8.84 2.74 -11.34
C LYS A 53 -7.67 3.73 -11.49
N TYR A 54 -6.56 3.43 -10.82
CA TYR A 54 -5.35 4.23 -10.79
C TYR A 54 -4.15 3.32 -11.07
N GLU A 55 -3.07 3.90 -11.57
CA GLU A 55 -1.80 3.20 -11.81
C GLU A 55 -0.69 3.87 -11.01
N TRP A 56 -0.06 3.11 -10.13
CA TRP A 56 1.12 3.55 -9.41
C TRP A 56 2.36 3.45 -10.31
N ASN A 57 3.11 4.55 -10.42
CA ASN A 57 4.22 4.73 -11.34
C ASN A 57 5.61 4.61 -10.68
N GLU A 58 5.81 3.60 -9.83
CA GLU A 58 7.13 3.24 -9.29
C GLU A 58 7.76 4.24 -8.29
N SER A 59 7.10 5.37 -8.01
CA SER A 59 7.50 6.37 -7.01
C SER A 59 7.20 5.89 -5.59
N LEU A 60 8.20 5.79 -4.72
CA LEU A 60 8.00 5.34 -3.33
C LEU A 60 7.23 6.36 -2.48
N ASP A 61 7.34 7.65 -2.77
CA ASP A 61 6.54 8.68 -2.10
C ASP A 61 5.05 8.51 -2.45
N ALA A 62 4.75 8.34 -3.75
CA ALA A 62 3.38 8.09 -4.20
C ALA A 62 2.82 6.77 -3.67
N PHE A 63 3.69 5.76 -3.48
CA PHE A 63 3.31 4.50 -2.85
C PHE A 63 2.83 4.72 -1.41
N ASN A 64 3.61 5.46 -0.61
CA ASN A 64 3.24 5.79 0.76
C ASN A 64 1.94 6.62 0.82
N ASP A 65 1.75 7.56 -0.09
CA ASP A 65 0.52 8.34 -0.19
C ASP A 65 -0.70 7.46 -0.51
N ILE A 66 -0.54 6.47 -1.40
CA ILE A 66 -1.59 5.51 -1.75
C ILE A 66 -1.99 4.67 -0.54
N LEU A 67 -1.01 4.21 0.25
CA LEU A 67 -1.25 3.37 1.42
C LEU A 67 -2.03 4.08 2.54
N CYS A 68 -1.89 5.40 2.64
CA CYS A 68 -2.67 6.23 3.57
C CYS A 68 -4.19 6.22 3.31
N GLY A 69 -4.62 5.76 2.13
CA GLY A 69 -6.02 5.69 1.72
C GLY A 69 -6.49 6.92 0.93
N GLY A 70 -7.77 6.92 0.55
CA GLY A 70 -8.33 7.92 -0.37
C GLY A 70 -8.13 7.59 -1.85
N PHE A 71 -7.61 6.40 -2.16
CA PHE A 71 -7.41 5.87 -3.50
C PHE A 71 -8.00 4.47 -3.62
N GLY A 72 -8.52 4.14 -4.81
CA GLY A 72 -9.03 2.81 -5.09
C GLY A 72 -10.24 2.45 -4.24
N ASP A 73 -10.08 1.40 -3.44
CA ASP A 73 -11.11 0.87 -2.53
C ASP A 73 -10.71 1.04 -1.05
N ILE A 74 -9.70 1.84 -0.72
CA ILE A 74 -9.25 2.10 0.66
C ILE A 74 -9.63 3.52 1.05
N GLU A 75 -10.35 3.68 2.16
CA GLU A 75 -10.67 4.98 2.75
C GLU A 75 -9.56 5.46 3.71
N PHE A 76 -9.47 6.77 3.95
CA PHE A 76 -8.50 7.33 4.90
C PHE A 76 -8.68 6.75 6.30
N GLY A 77 -7.59 6.24 6.89
CA GLY A 77 -7.59 5.67 8.23
C GLY A 77 -8.32 4.33 8.36
N GLU A 78 -8.67 3.69 7.24
CA GLU A 78 -9.24 2.35 7.23
C GLU A 78 -8.16 1.31 7.53
N GLU A 79 -8.45 0.37 8.43
CA GLU A 79 -7.57 -0.76 8.70
C GLU A 79 -7.78 -1.87 7.65
N TYR A 80 -6.69 -2.36 7.08
CA TYR A 80 -6.71 -3.43 6.09
C TYR A 80 -5.48 -4.35 6.18
N THR A 81 -5.56 -5.50 5.52
CA THR A 81 -4.50 -6.50 5.47
C THR A 81 -4.00 -6.67 4.04
N ILE A 82 -2.68 -6.68 3.87
CA ILE A 82 -2.02 -7.10 2.64
C ILE A 82 -1.38 -8.47 2.89
N ILE A 83 -1.77 -9.46 2.10
CA ILE A 83 -1.09 -10.76 2.02
C ILE A 83 -0.21 -10.73 0.78
N TRP A 84 1.10 -10.83 0.97
CA TRP A 84 2.08 -10.93 -0.10
C TRP A 84 2.48 -12.39 -0.27
N ARG A 85 1.79 -13.08 -1.18
CA ARG A 85 2.03 -14.49 -1.49
C ARG A 85 3.21 -14.67 -2.42
N ASN A 86 3.90 -15.81 -2.32
CA ASN A 86 5.06 -16.14 -3.15
C ASN A 86 6.17 -15.06 -3.01
N SER A 87 6.27 -14.48 -1.81
CA SER A 87 7.17 -13.39 -1.48
C SER A 87 8.65 -13.76 -1.67
N VAL A 88 9.02 -15.03 -1.51
CA VAL A 88 10.38 -15.51 -1.79
C VAL A 88 10.75 -15.30 -3.27
N LYS A 89 9.79 -15.47 -4.19
CA LYS A 89 10.01 -15.14 -5.61
C LYS A 89 10.09 -13.63 -5.80
N SER A 90 9.20 -12.86 -5.17
CA SER A 90 9.23 -11.39 -5.21
C SER A 90 10.55 -10.82 -4.68
N LYS A 91 11.13 -11.35 -3.61
CA LYS A 91 12.45 -10.98 -3.08
C LYS A 91 13.57 -11.16 -4.11
N ARG A 92 13.48 -12.19 -4.95
CA ARG A 92 14.44 -12.40 -6.05
C ARG A 92 14.21 -11.41 -7.19
N ASP A 93 12.96 -11.24 -7.59
CA ASP A 93 12.60 -10.41 -8.75
C ASP A 93 12.76 -8.91 -8.48
N LEU A 94 12.53 -8.48 -7.24
CA LEU A 94 12.67 -7.10 -6.76
C LEU A 94 13.99 -6.88 -5.99
N GLY A 95 14.94 -7.81 -6.12
CA GLY A 95 16.24 -7.76 -5.45
C GLY A 95 17.25 -6.83 -6.14
N TYR A 96 18.54 -7.00 -5.83
CA TYR A 96 19.62 -6.10 -6.27
C TYR A 96 19.72 -5.88 -7.79
N ARG A 97 19.34 -6.86 -8.61
CA ARG A 97 19.32 -6.70 -10.08
C ARG A 97 18.33 -5.61 -10.50
N GLU A 98 17.14 -5.64 -9.93
CA GLU A 98 16.07 -4.68 -10.23
C GLU A 98 16.40 -3.30 -9.65
N ASN A 99 16.95 -3.24 -8.44
CA ASN A 99 17.51 -2.01 -7.87
C ASN A 99 18.52 -1.36 -8.80
N PHE A 100 19.46 -2.15 -9.34
CA PHE A 100 20.46 -1.63 -10.24
C PHE A 100 19.81 -1.02 -11.50
N ILE A 101 18.79 -1.66 -12.08
CA ILE A 101 18.06 -1.12 -13.23
C ILE A 101 17.41 0.23 -12.87
N LYS A 102 16.62 0.28 -11.78
CA LYS A 102 15.94 1.50 -11.31
C LYS A 102 16.93 2.63 -11.01
N LEU A 103 18.02 2.35 -10.28
CA LEU A 103 19.02 3.37 -9.94
C LEU A 103 19.74 3.92 -11.17
N ASN A 104 19.99 3.11 -12.21
CA ASN A 104 20.55 3.61 -13.46
C ASN A 104 19.57 4.51 -14.23
N GLU A 105 18.27 4.24 -14.14
CA GLU A 105 17.25 5.13 -14.71
C GLU A 105 17.17 6.45 -13.93
N ILE A 106 17.23 6.40 -12.60
CA ILE A 106 17.32 7.59 -11.76
C ILE A 106 18.57 8.39 -12.12
N LEU A 107 19.74 7.75 -12.26
CA LEU A 107 20.99 8.42 -12.59
C LEU A 107 20.92 9.22 -13.90
N LYS A 108 20.19 8.71 -14.91
CA LYS A 108 19.99 9.38 -16.20
C LYS A 108 19.18 10.68 -16.07
N ASN A 109 18.24 10.72 -15.13
CA ASN A 109 17.23 11.78 -15.04
C ASN A 109 17.41 12.70 -13.82
N CYS A 110 18.24 12.32 -12.85
CA CYS A 110 18.41 13.07 -11.61
C CYS A 110 19.18 14.39 -11.78
N HIS A 111 18.93 15.33 -10.87
CA HIS A 111 19.65 16.59 -10.79
C HIS A 111 21.15 16.34 -10.53
N PRO A 112 22.08 17.13 -11.12
CA PRO A 112 23.53 16.93 -10.96
C PRO A 112 24.02 16.77 -9.52
N THR A 113 23.40 17.46 -8.56
CA THR A 113 23.75 17.39 -7.13
C THR A 113 23.49 16.02 -6.50
N ASN A 114 22.56 15.23 -7.06
CA ASN A 114 22.19 13.93 -6.51
C ASN A 114 22.98 12.78 -7.16
N LYS A 115 23.70 13.05 -8.26
CA LYS A 115 24.39 12.01 -9.04
C LYS A 115 25.38 11.22 -8.22
N GLU A 116 26.15 11.86 -7.34
CA GLU A 116 27.15 11.17 -6.52
C GLU A 116 26.50 10.17 -5.54
N SER A 117 25.38 10.54 -4.92
CA SER A 117 24.60 9.64 -4.04
C SER A 117 24.09 8.44 -4.82
N VAL A 118 23.45 8.68 -5.96
CA VAL A 118 22.89 7.60 -6.81
C VAL A 118 24.00 6.68 -7.31
N ILE A 119 25.17 7.21 -7.68
CA ILE A 119 26.34 6.40 -8.06
C ILE A 119 26.80 5.52 -6.90
N GLN A 120 26.78 6.04 -5.66
CA GLN A 120 27.16 5.27 -4.49
C GLN A 120 26.15 4.14 -4.21
N GLU A 121 24.85 4.43 -4.27
CA GLU A 121 23.79 3.42 -4.16
C GLU A 121 23.94 2.33 -5.24
N ILE A 122 24.31 2.70 -6.47
CA ILE A 122 24.60 1.74 -7.54
C ILE A 122 25.80 0.83 -7.18
N ARG A 123 26.85 1.37 -6.56
CA ARG A 123 28.02 0.57 -6.12
C ARG A 123 27.62 -0.40 -5.01
N ASP A 124 26.83 0.08 -4.05
CA ASP A 124 26.36 -0.73 -2.94
C ASP A 124 25.45 -1.87 -3.43
N ALA A 125 24.52 -1.57 -4.33
CA ALA A 125 23.67 -2.59 -4.96
C ALA A 125 24.49 -3.67 -5.69
N LYS A 126 25.57 -3.30 -6.40
CA LYS A 126 26.48 -4.27 -7.05
C LYS A 126 27.22 -5.17 -6.05
N MET A 127 27.42 -4.69 -4.83
CA MET A 127 28.05 -5.45 -3.75
C MET A 127 27.03 -6.20 -2.89
N ASN A 128 25.74 -6.23 -3.30
CA ASN A 128 24.63 -6.73 -2.51
C ASN A 128 24.58 -6.08 -1.11
N LYS A 129 24.73 -4.75 -1.08
CA LYS A 129 24.65 -3.93 0.13
C LYS A 129 23.51 -2.93 0.03
N GLY A 130 22.95 -2.58 1.19
CA GLY A 130 21.79 -1.70 1.29
C GLY A 130 20.48 -2.44 1.00
N SER A 131 19.37 -1.72 1.18
CA SER A 131 18.03 -2.23 0.97
C SER A 131 17.69 -2.38 -0.51
N THR A 132 16.89 -3.40 -0.81
CA THR A 132 16.31 -3.68 -2.13
C THR A 132 14.97 -2.96 -2.31
N ILE A 133 14.41 -3.00 -3.52
CA ILE A 133 13.05 -2.52 -3.79
C ILE A 133 12.05 -3.29 -2.94
N PHE A 134 12.24 -4.60 -2.77
CA PHE A 134 11.43 -5.40 -1.86
C PHE A 134 11.48 -4.84 -0.44
N ASP A 135 12.68 -4.60 0.09
CA ASP A 135 12.88 -4.12 1.46
C ASP A 135 12.24 -2.73 1.66
N TRP A 136 12.37 -1.82 0.68
CA TRP A 136 11.73 -0.51 0.75
C TRP A 136 10.20 -0.59 0.75
N ILE A 137 9.62 -1.47 -0.07
CA ILE A 137 8.15 -1.67 -0.09
C ILE A 137 7.68 -2.24 1.24
N GLU A 138 8.37 -3.26 1.75
CA GLU A 138 8.06 -3.89 3.04
C GLU A 138 8.14 -2.87 4.18
N GLU A 139 9.20 -2.07 4.23
CA GLU A 139 9.41 -1.00 5.23
C GLU A 139 8.30 0.04 5.16
N ILE A 140 7.97 0.55 3.96
CA ILE A 140 6.90 1.54 3.81
C ILE A 140 5.54 0.98 4.25
N ILE A 141 5.22 -0.28 3.90
CA ILE A 141 3.96 -0.88 4.37
C ILE A 141 3.98 -1.05 5.90
N PHE A 142 5.11 -1.46 6.47
CA PHE A 142 5.25 -1.67 7.91
C PHE A 142 5.13 -0.38 8.73
N ASP A 143 5.60 0.74 8.20
CA ASP A 143 5.51 2.05 8.84
C ASP A 143 4.09 2.63 8.86
N ASN A 144 3.15 2.02 8.10
CA ASN A 144 1.75 2.42 8.08
C ASN A 144 0.93 1.64 9.13
N GLU A 145 0.61 2.29 10.26
CA GLU A 145 -0.05 1.66 11.43
C GLU A 145 -1.40 0.97 11.14
N ASN A 146 -2.11 1.40 10.10
CA ASN A 146 -3.42 0.84 9.72
C ASN A 146 -3.30 -0.43 8.84
N ILE A 147 -2.08 -0.85 8.50
CA ILE A 147 -1.85 -1.95 7.57
C ILE A 147 -1.23 -3.13 8.31
N THR A 148 -1.86 -4.29 8.19
CA THR A 148 -1.23 -5.56 8.54
C THR A 148 -0.62 -6.20 7.30
N LEU A 149 0.70 -6.39 7.30
CA LEU A 149 1.42 -7.11 6.24
C LEU A 149 1.69 -8.56 6.64
N ILE A 150 1.26 -9.50 5.80
CA ILE A 150 1.55 -10.93 5.94
C ILE A 150 2.39 -11.36 4.75
N ILE A 151 3.58 -11.89 5.01
CA ILE A 151 4.53 -12.39 4.00
C ILE A 151 4.43 -13.92 3.95
N GLU A 152 4.08 -14.48 2.79
CA GLU A 152 3.95 -15.94 2.53
C GLU A 152 4.93 -16.44 1.45
#